data_AF-W6JVX4-F1
#
_entry.id   AF-W6JVX4-F1
#
_cell.length_a   1.000
_cell.length_b   1.000
_cell.length_c   1.000
_cell.angle_alpha   90.00
_cell.angle_beta   90.00
_cell.angle_gamma   90.00
#
_symmetry.space_group_name_H-M   'P 1'
#
loop_
_entity.id
_entity.type
_entity.pdbx_description
1 polymer ?
#
loop_
_entity_poly.entity_id
_entity_poly.type
_entity_poly.pdbx_seq_one_letter_code
_entity_poly.pdbx_strand_id
1 'polypeptide(L)'
;MSDPALAAALLSSPVRRQIVDAIAGAQAARVPGTGAPALGAEGLSAAQVAKAVDLHVTTARFHLDQLVAAGVLVASFHKHPGAGRPRKVYAVTRRPVSAENPEVPTGLLMEVLAGTLSAGRDEGRVVEPDEAGRRWALENVPAHDASPAHSAGEFVGKVGGLIDVLQHWGYEPELSTRDQGRSVQIDLPHCPFRGLARRHTDVVCGIHRGLIAGTMDRLGEPNTTVTLLPFAEAGTCIAHISRTTPFDPAEPQPRPTDPDRKHTRKHADD
;
A
#
# COMPACT_ATOMS: atom_id res chain seq x y z
N MET A 1 -16.84 0.27 19.34
CA MET A 1 -15.38 0.51 19.22
C MET A 1 -14.96 -0.14 17.92
N SER A 2 -14.41 0.62 16.97
CA SER A 2 -13.96 0.07 15.69
C SER A 2 -12.71 -0.77 15.92
N ASP A 3 -12.66 -1.98 15.36
CA ASP A 3 -11.48 -2.84 15.38
C ASP A 3 -10.69 -2.59 14.08
N PRO A 4 -9.54 -1.90 14.13
CA PRO A 4 -8.77 -1.55 12.95
C PRO A 4 -8.17 -2.76 12.22
N ALA A 5 -7.86 -3.84 12.94
CA ALA A 5 -7.33 -5.06 12.34
C ALA A 5 -8.42 -5.81 11.56
N LEU A 6 -9.64 -5.85 12.11
CA LEU A 6 -10.81 -6.42 11.42
C LEU A 6 -11.20 -5.59 10.19
N ALA A 7 -11.13 -4.26 10.28
CA ALA A 7 -11.38 -3.37 9.15
C ALA A 7 -10.39 -3.60 7.99
N ALA A 8 -9.09 -3.68 8.29
CA ALA A 8 -8.05 -3.98 7.30
C ALA A 8 -8.23 -5.37 6.68
N ALA A 9 -8.50 -6.40 7.50
CA ALA A 9 -8.75 -7.75 7.02
C ALA A 9 -9.98 -7.83 6.10
N LEU A 10 -11.05 -7.09 6.37
CA LEU A 10 -12.20 -7.02 5.47
C LEU A 10 -11.86 -6.32 4.16
N LEU A 11 -11.10 -5.23 4.19
CA LEU A 11 -10.74 -4.48 2.98
C LEU A 11 -9.73 -5.19 2.06
N SER A 12 -9.17 -6.32 2.47
CA SER A 12 -8.45 -7.23 1.56
C SER A 12 -9.32 -7.75 0.40
N SER A 13 -10.66 -7.82 0.57
CA SER A 13 -11.59 -8.26 -0.48
C SER A 13 -11.84 -7.15 -1.51
N PRO A 14 -11.59 -7.39 -2.81
CA PRO A 14 -11.88 -6.44 -3.88
C PRO A 14 -13.34 -5.99 -3.91
N VAL A 15 -14.28 -6.92 -3.67
CA VAL A 15 -15.72 -6.63 -3.64
C VAL A 15 -16.07 -5.66 -2.52
N ARG A 16 -15.45 -5.80 -1.34
CA ARG A 16 -15.70 -4.90 -0.20
C ARG A 16 -15.08 -3.52 -0.42
N ARG A 17 -13.92 -3.43 -1.08
CA ARG A 17 -13.34 -2.14 -1.52
C ARG A 17 -14.27 -1.43 -2.51
N GLN A 18 -14.71 -2.13 -3.55
CA GLN A 18 -15.63 -1.60 -4.55
C GLN A 18 -16.94 -1.07 -3.93
N ILE A 19 -17.48 -1.75 -2.91
CA ILE A 19 -18.65 -1.30 -2.15
C ILE A 19 -18.38 0.01 -1.41
N VAL A 20 -17.23 0.11 -0.71
CA VAL A 20 -16.84 1.32 0.01
C VAL A 20 -16.61 2.49 -0.95
N ASP A 21 -15.92 2.26 -2.07
CA ASP A 21 -15.65 3.27 -3.09
C ASP A 21 -16.94 3.80 -3.73
N ALA A 22 -17.90 2.92 -4.02
CA ALA A 22 -19.20 3.31 -4.57
C ALA A 22 -19.99 4.22 -3.61
N ILE A 23 -19.93 3.95 -2.31
CA ILE A 23 -20.59 4.77 -1.28
C ILE A 23 -19.84 6.10 -1.09
N ALA A 24 -18.51 6.07 -1.04
CA ALA A 24 -17.67 7.26 -0.91
C ALA A 24 -17.84 8.22 -2.08
N GLY A 25 -17.82 7.70 -3.32
CA GLY A 25 -18.02 8.49 -4.54
C GLY A 25 -19.40 9.15 -4.57
N ALA A 26 -20.45 8.45 -4.14
CA ALA A 26 -21.79 9.02 -4.03
C ALA A 26 -21.89 10.11 -2.95
N GLN A 27 -21.12 10.00 -1.85
CA GLN A 27 -21.04 11.03 -0.81
C GLN A 27 -20.24 12.27 -1.28
N ALA A 28 -19.18 12.06 -2.07
CA ALA A 28 -18.29 13.12 -2.58
C ALA A 28 -18.91 13.92 -3.73
N ALA A 29 -19.78 13.31 -4.54
CA ALA A 29 -20.53 13.99 -5.61
C ALA A 29 -21.56 15.04 -5.10
N ARG A 30 -21.60 15.30 -3.79
CA ARG A 30 -22.41 16.35 -3.18
C ARG A 30 -21.79 17.73 -3.45
N VAL A 31 -22.31 18.43 -4.44
CA VAL A 31 -21.97 19.85 -4.71
C VAL A 31 -22.39 20.72 -3.50
N PRO A 32 -21.49 21.49 -2.86
CA PRO A 32 -21.87 22.47 -1.86
C PRO A 32 -22.69 23.59 -2.52
N GLY A 33 -23.95 23.79 -2.13
CA GLY A 33 -24.72 25.00 -2.47
C GLY A 33 -26.10 24.83 -3.11
N THR A 34 -26.52 23.62 -3.51
CA THR A 34 -27.89 23.41 -4.02
C THR A 34 -28.78 22.82 -2.93
N GLY A 35 -29.70 23.61 -2.39
CA GLY A 35 -30.65 23.24 -1.33
C GLY A 35 -31.73 22.20 -1.70
N ALA A 36 -31.47 21.35 -2.70
CA ALA A 36 -32.31 20.19 -3.01
C ALA A 36 -31.59 18.92 -2.54
N PRO A 37 -32.23 18.04 -1.74
CA PRO A 37 -31.61 16.79 -1.35
C PRO A 37 -31.54 15.87 -2.58
N ALA A 38 -30.38 15.83 -3.23
CA ALA A 38 -30.06 14.75 -4.15
C ALA A 38 -30.16 13.43 -3.38
N LEU A 39 -30.95 12.50 -3.89
CA LEU A 39 -31.05 11.13 -3.38
C LEU A 39 -29.63 10.52 -3.31
N GLY A 40 -29.02 10.53 -2.13
CA GLY A 40 -27.63 10.11 -1.92
C GLY A 40 -26.81 10.97 -0.93
N ALA A 41 -27.29 12.17 -0.56
CA ALA A 41 -26.57 13.08 0.34
C ALA A 41 -26.31 12.54 1.77
N GLU A 42 -26.95 11.43 2.14
CA GLU A 42 -26.91 10.81 3.46
C GLU A 42 -26.47 9.32 3.42
N GLY A 43 -26.04 8.82 2.26
CA GLY A 43 -25.63 7.42 2.04
C GLY A 43 -26.46 6.70 0.97
N LEU A 44 -26.07 5.46 0.65
CA LEU A 44 -26.73 4.60 -0.33
C LEU A 44 -27.51 3.46 0.34
N SER A 45 -28.67 3.09 -0.20
CA SER A 45 -29.36 1.86 0.20
C SER A 45 -28.66 0.61 -0.35
N ALA A 46 -28.89 -0.54 0.28
CA ALA A 46 -28.32 -1.81 -0.19
C ALA A 46 -28.67 -2.14 -1.66
N ALA A 47 -29.85 -1.73 -2.14
CA ALA A 47 -30.25 -1.92 -3.53
C ALA A 47 -29.47 -1.02 -4.51
N GLN A 48 -29.13 0.21 -4.08
CA GLN A 48 -28.30 1.12 -4.88
C GLN A 48 -26.86 0.65 -4.92
N VAL A 49 -26.32 0.18 -3.79
CA VAL A 49 -24.98 -0.43 -3.73
C VAL A 49 -24.92 -1.66 -4.62
N ALA A 50 -25.88 -2.59 -4.49
CA ALA A 50 -25.97 -3.79 -5.30
C ALA A 50 -25.94 -3.49 -6.81
N LYS A 51 -26.69 -2.47 -7.24
CA LYS A 51 -26.67 -2.01 -8.64
C LYS A 51 -25.33 -1.40 -9.05
N ALA A 52 -24.70 -0.61 -8.17
CA ALA A 52 -23.44 0.08 -8.47
C ALA A 52 -22.24 -0.86 -8.59
N VAL A 53 -22.25 -1.98 -7.86
CA VAL A 53 -21.14 -2.97 -7.86
C VAL A 53 -21.50 -4.28 -8.56
N ASP A 54 -22.61 -4.30 -9.31
CA ASP A 54 -23.12 -5.47 -10.03
C ASP A 54 -23.23 -6.76 -9.18
N LEU A 55 -23.86 -6.63 -8.01
CA LEU A 55 -24.12 -7.74 -7.09
C LEU A 55 -25.61 -7.97 -6.87
N HIS A 56 -25.95 -9.18 -6.46
CA HIS A 56 -27.28 -9.45 -5.90
C HIS A 56 -27.47 -8.71 -4.56
N VAL A 57 -28.68 -8.17 -4.32
CA VAL A 57 -28.97 -7.33 -3.16
C VAL A 57 -28.76 -8.05 -1.81
N THR A 58 -28.93 -9.36 -1.75
CA THR A 58 -28.66 -10.16 -0.54
C THR A 58 -27.16 -10.25 -0.25
N THR A 59 -26.33 -10.44 -1.28
CA THR A 59 -24.86 -10.45 -1.17
C THR A 59 -24.33 -9.08 -0.76
N ALA A 60 -24.86 -8.01 -1.36
CA ALA A 60 -24.51 -6.65 -0.96
C ALA A 60 -24.83 -6.40 0.52
N ARG A 61 -26.01 -6.82 1.01
CA ARG A 61 -26.37 -6.71 2.44
C ARG A 61 -25.38 -7.44 3.35
N PHE A 62 -25.00 -8.66 3.00
CA PHE A 62 -24.03 -9.44 3.77
C PHE A 62 -22.69 -8.73 3.91
N HIS A 63 -22.18 -8.12 2.84
CA HIS A 63 -20.94 -7.33 2.89
C HIS A 63 -21.12 -6.03 3.67
N LEU A 64 -22.22 -5.31 3.46
CA LEU A 64 -22.53 -4.06 4.14
C LEU A 64 -22.65 -4.26 5.66
N ASP A 65 -23.28 -5.34 6.12
CA ASP A 65 -23.42 -5.62 7.55
C ASP A 65 -22.07 -5.98 8.20
N GLN A 66 -21.17 -6.69 7.50
CA GLN A 66 -19.79 -6.92 7.96
C GLN A 66 -18.98 -5.61 8.04
N LEU A 67 -19.10 -4.75 7.03
CA LEU A 67 -18.41 -3.46 6.99
C LEU A 67 -18.93 -2.51 8.09
N VAL A 68 -20.22 -2.58 8.42
CA VAL A 68 -20.80 -1.85 9.57
C VAL A 68 -20.29 -2.42 10.90
N ALA A 69 -20.24 -3.74 11.04
CA ALA A 69 -19.72 -4.39 12.25
C ALA A 69 -18.25 -4.03 12.52
N ALA A 70 -17.44 -3.90 11.48
CA ALA A 70 -16.05 -3.46 11.57
C ALA A 70 -15.86 -1.93 11.67
N GLY A 71 -16.95 -1.14 11.63
CA GLY A 71 -16.89 0.32 11.74
C GLY A 71 -16.37 1.06 10.51
N VAL A 72 -16.27 0.37 9.36
CA VAL A 72 -15.91 0.96 8.06
C VAL A 72 -17.08 1.79 7.49
N LEU A 73 -18.31 1.30 7.70
CA LEU A 73 -19.54 1.99 7.33
C LEU A 73 -20.39 2.27 8.57
N VAL A 74 -21.26 3.28 8.48
CA VAL A 74 -22.38 3.49 9.40
C VAL A 74 -23.69 3.25 8.68
N ALA A 75 -24.64 2.66 9.39
CA ALA A 75 -26.00 2.50 8.92
C ALA A 75 -26.94 3.49 9.64
N SER A 76 -27.73 4.22 8.87
CA SER A 76 -28.78 5.11 9.38
C SER A 76 -30.13 4.73 8.73
N PHE A 77 -31.23 5.10 9.39
CA PHE A 77 -32.56 4.93 8.84
C PHE A 77 -33.11 6.30 8.45
N HIS A 78 -33.33 6.51 7.15
CA HIS A 78 -33.91 7.76 6.66
C HIS A 78 -35.43 7.63 6.53
N LYS A 79 -36.12 8.63 7.06
CA LYS A 79 -37.55 8.86 6.86
C LYS A 79 -37.71 9.89 5.76
N HIS A 80 -38.28 9.49 4.62
CA HIS A 80 -38.75 10.45 3.63
C HIS A 80 -40.08 11.07 4.09
N PRO A 81 -40.40 12.31 3.71
CA PRO A 81 -41.75 12.86 3.88
C PRO A 81 -42.70 12.09 2.95
N GLY A 82 -43.45 11.14 3.50
CA GLY A 82 -44.39 10.28 2.78
C GLY A 82 -44.63 8.95 3.49
N ALA A 83 -45.77 8.30 3.20
CA ALA A 83 -46.10 6.99 3.76
C ALA A 83 -45.18 5.91 3.17
N GLY A 84 -44.22 5.43 3.97
CA GLY A 84 -43.32 4.34 3.58
C GLY A 84 -42.43 3.89 4.73
N ARG A 85 -42.09 2.58 4.76
CA ARG A 85 -41.18 2.00 5.76
C ARG A 85 -39.81 2.69 5.67
N PRO A 86 -39.21 3.13 6.81
CA PRO A 86 -37.89 3.75 6.82
C PRO A 86 -36.86 2.90 6.08
N ARG A 87 -36.08 3.52 5.18
CA ARG A 87 -35.05 2.80 4.41
C ARG A 87 -33.71 2.89 5.15
N LYS A 88 -33.08 1.73 5.37
CA LYS A 88 -31.70 1.62 5.86
C LYS A 88 -30.77 2.08 4.73
N VAL A 89 -29.95 3.08 5.01
CA VAL A 89 -28.89 3.55 4.13
C VAL A 89 -27.54 3.37 4.81
N TYR A 90 -26.50 3.33 4.01
CA TYR A 90 -25.12 3.08 4.42
C TYR A 90 -24.27 4.25 3.95
N ALA A 91 -23.45 4.78 4.85
CA ALA A 91 -22.55 5.89 4.60
C ALA A 91 -21.16 5.54 5.14
N VAL A 92 -20.10 6.03 4.48
CA VAL A 92 -18.77 6.00 5.07
C VAL A 92 -18.75 6.91 6.29
N THR A 93 -18.11 6.46 7.37
CA THR A 93 -17.95 7.23 8.61
C THR A 93 -17.26 8.57 8.29
N ARG A 94 -17.79 9.69 8.83
CA ARG A 94 -17.19 11.03 8.67
C ARG A 94 -15.86 11.21 9.41
N ARG A 95 -15.36 10.17 10.08
CA ARG A 95 -13.94 10.06 10.36
C ARG A 95 -13.35 9.48 9.09
N PRO A 96 -12.64 10.28 8.27
CA PRO A 96 -12.17 9.79 7.00
C PRO A 96 -11.32 8.55 7.27
N VAL A 97 -11.82 7.40 6.84
CA VAL A 97 -10.93 6.42 6.21
C VAL A 97 -10.65 6.99 4.82
N SER A 98 -10.11 8.22 4.78
CA SER A 98 -9.25 8.61 3.69
C SER A 98 -8.11 7.62 3.78
N ALA A 99 -7.77 7.03 2.65
CA ALA A 99 -6.52 6.31 2.50
C ALA A 99 -5.30 7.16 2.90
N GLU A 100 -5.44 8.45 3.20
CA GLU A 100 -4.40 9.28 3.82
C GLU A 100 -5.01 10.15 4.93
N ASN A 101 -4.75 9.82 6.19
CA ASN A 101 -4.85 10.81 7.27
C ASN A 101 -3.63 11.74 7.10
N PRO A 102 -3.78 13.01 6.70
CA PRO A 102 -2.63 13.91 6.48
C PRO A 102 -1.77 14.12 7.75
N GLU A 103 -2.30 13.79 8.93
CA GLU A 103 -1.55 13.75 10.17
C GLU A 103 -0.54 12.60 10.23
N VAL A 104 -0.78 11.49 9.53
CA VAL A 104 0.10 10.30 9.56
C VAL A 104 1.44 10.57 8.84
N PRO A 105 1.48 11.01 7.55
CA PRO A 105 2.75 11.36 6.92
C PRO A 105 3.50 12.45 7.68
N THR A 106 2.79 13.49 8.13
CA THR A 106 3.40 14.58 8.91
C THR A 106 3.95 14.07 10.24
N GLY A 107 3.21 13.21 10.94
CA GLY A 107 3.63 12.58 12.18
C GLY A 107 4.90 11.76 12.01
N LEU A 108 4.97 10.93 10.97
CA LEU A 108 6.16 10.12 10.64
C LEU A 108 7.40 10.99 10.40
N LEU A 109 7.26 12.06 9.61
CA LEU A 109 8.37 12.98 9.39
C LEU A 109 8.79 13.68 10.70
N MET A 110 7.83 14.08 11.54
CA MET A 110 8.12 14.69 12.84
C MET A 110 8.81 13.71 13.81
N GLU A 111 8.45 12.43 13.79
CA GLU A 111 9.11 11.37 14.54
C GLU A 111 10.57 11.21 14.09
N VAL A 112 10.82 11.16 12.77
CA VAL A 112 12.19 11.11 12.22
C VAL A 112 12.99 12.34 12.67
N LEU A 113 12.43 13.54 12.56
CA LEU A 113 13.11 14.77 12.98
C LEU A 113 13.41 14.78 14.48
N ALA A 114 12.46 14.36 15.32
CA ALA A 114 12.65 14.26 16.76
C ALA A 114 13.74 13.23 17.12
N GLY A 115 13.72 12.05 16.49
CA GLY A 115 14.74 11.02 16.67
C GLY A 115 16.13 11.48 16.22
N THR A 116 16.21 12.19 15.10
CA THR A 116 17.46 12.79 14.58
C THR A 116 18.06 13.78 15.57
N LEU A 117 17.23 14.66 16.14
CA LEU A 117 17.67 15.66 17.13
C LEU A 117 18.10 15.01 18.45
N SER A 118 17.40 13.96 18.90
CA SER A 118 17.78 13.22 20.12
C SER A 118 19.12 12.52 19.91
N ALA A 119 19.24 11.74 18.84
CA ALA A 119 20.45 10.98 18.56
C ALA A 119 21.66 11.89 18.32
N GLY A 120 21.49 13.03 17.63
CA GLY A 120 22.58 13.98 17.45
C GLY A 120 23.08 14.60 18.76
N ARG A 121 22.19 14.78 19.75
CA ARG A 121 22.60 15.22 21.11
C ARG A 121 23.36 14.12 21.85
N ASP A 122 22.86 12.89 21.78
CA ASP A 122 23.43 11.76 22.50
C ASP A 122 24.79 11.34 21.92
N GLU A 123 24.91 11.34 20.59
CA GLU A 123 26.14 10.98 19.87
C GLU A 123 27.14 12.16 19.75
N GLY A 124 26.71 13.39 20.05
CA GLY A 124 27.55 14.58 19.95
C GLY A 124 27.96 14.94 18.52
N ARG A 125 27.16 14.56 17.52
CA ARG A 125 27.42 14.82 16.09
C ARG A 125 26.14 15.13 15.32
N VAL A 126 26.30 15.65 14.11
CA VAL A 126 25.19 15.78 13.17
C VAL A 126 24.82 14.39 12.63
N VAL A 127 23.52 14.11 12.61
CA VAL A 127 22.94 12.94 11.94
C VAL A 127 22.50 13.39 10.56
N GLU A 128 23.06 12.76 9.54
CA GLU A 128 22.76 13.11 8.15
C GLU A 128 21.32 12.71 7.77
N PRO A 129 20.66 13.41 6.84
CA PRO A 129 19.27 13.13 6.51
C PRO A 129 19.00 11.68 6.05
N ASP A 130 19.90 11.10 5.26
CA ASP A 130 19.77 9.70 4.84
C ASP A 130 20.06 8.71 5.96
N GLU A 131 20.94 9.05 6.89
CA GLU A 131 21.11 8.26 8.09
C GLU A 131 19.83 8.26 8.93
N ALA A 132 19.17 9.40 9.09
CA ALA A 132 17.91 9.52 9.81
C ALA A 132 16.80 8.63 9.21
N GLY A 133 16.63 8.67 7.89
CA GLY A 133 15.67 7.79 7.20
C GLY A 133 16.00 6.31 7.35
N ARG A 134 17.30 5.95 7.27
CA ARG A 134 17.76 4.56 7.43
C ARG A 134 17.47 4.03 8.83
N ARG A 135 17.75 4.82 9.87
CA ARG A 135 17.46 4.43 11.27
C ARG A 135 15.98 4.19 11.50
N TRP A 136 15.11 5.09 11.01
CA TRP A 136 13.67 4.89 11.11
C TRP A 136 13.25 3.55 10.49
N ALA A 137 13.78 3.19 9.32
CA ALA A 137 13.48 1.92 8.68
C ALA A 137 13.95 0.72 9.51
N LEU A 138 15.16 0.78 10.07
CA LEU A 138 15.69 -0.30 10.92
C LEU A 138 14.87 -0.53 12.20
N GLU A 139 14.29 0.53 12.75
CA GLU A 139 13.47 0.51 13.97
C GLU A 139 12.02 0.08 13.70
N ASN A 140 11.45 0.48 12.57
CA ASN A 140 10.00 0.36 12.32
C ASN A 140 9.62 -0.71 11.28
N VAL A 141 10.55 -1.13 10.41
CA VAL A 141 10.30 -2.19 9.44
C VAL A 141 10.71 -3.54 10.06
N PRO A 142 9.80 -4.52 10.14
CA PRO A 142 10.16 -5.86 10.63
C PRO A 142 11.32 -6.46 9.83
N ALA A 143 12.30 -7.03 10.52
CA ALA A 143 13.38 -7.76 9.87
C ALA A 143 12.79 -9.00 9.21
N HIS A 144 13.06 -9.17 7.92
CA HIS A 144 12.86 -10.42 7.23
C HIS A 144 14.20 -11.17 7.24
N ASP A 145 14.30 -12.26 8.00
CA ASP A 145 15.48 -13.15 8.04
C ASP A 145 15.58 -14.00 6.76
N ALA A 146 15.40 -13.37 5.60
CA ALA A 146 15.55 -14.01 4.30
C ALA A 146 16.88 -13.63 3.68
N SER A 147 17.57 -14.64 3.13
CA SER A 147 18.72 -14.46 2.26
C SER A 147 18.41 -13.49 1.12
N PRO A 148 19.42 -12.79 0.57
CA PRO A 148 19.26 -12.02 -0.65
C PRO A 148 18.61 -12.84 -1.76
N ALA A 149 17.78 -12.19 -2.58
CA ALA A 149 17.02 -12.80 -3.65
C ALA A 149 17.94 -13.53 -4.63
N HIS A 150 17.56 -14.75 -4.98
CA HIS A 150 18.27 -15.57 -5.96
C HIS A 150 17.68 -15.42 -7.37
N SER A 151 16.54 -14.74 -7.51
CA SER A 151 15.89 -14.49 -8.79
C SER A 151 15.29 -13.08 -8.88
N ALA A 152 15.03 -12.64 -10.13
CA ALA A 152 14.34 -11.38 -10.41
C ALA A 152 12.95 -11.31 -9.76
N GLY A 153 12.21 -12.42 -9.77
CA GLY A 153 10.88 -12.50 -9.16
C GLY A 153 10.92 -12.32 -7.64
N GLU A 154 11.88 -12.95 -6.97
CA GLU A 154 12.10 -12.77 -5.53
C GLU A 154 12.48 -11.34 -5.18
N PHE A 155 13.38 -10.74 -5.97
CA PHE A 155 13.80 -9.35 -5.75
C PHE A 155 12.62 -8.39 -5.88
N VAL A 156 11.81 -8.54 -6.94
CA VAL A 156 10.59 -7.74 -7.13
C VAL A 156 9.57 -7.99 -6.01
N GLY A 157 9.44 -9.23 -5.54
CA GLY A 157 8.59 -9.56 -4.39
C GLY A 157 9.02 -8.82 -3.12
N LYS A 158 10.32 -8.75 -2.85
CA LYS A 158 10.87 -7.94 -1.75
C LYS A 158 10.63 -6.45 -1.95
N VAL A 159 10.81 -5.92 -3.17
CA VAL A 159 10.45 -4.53 -3.49
C VAL A 159 8.97 -4.24 -3.19
N GLY A 160 8.08 -5.24 -3.27
CA GLY A 160 6.68 -5.12 -2.80
C GLY A 160 6.57 -4.67 -1.34
N GLY A 161 7.41 -5.17 -0.43
CA GLY A 161 7.44 -4.72 0.96
C GLY A 161 7.91 -3.27 1.12
N LEU A 162 8.81 -2.79 0.24
CA LEU A 162 9.18 -1.39 0.18
C LEU A 162 8.00 -0.52 -0.29
N ILE A 163 7.23 -0.99 -1.27
CA ILE A 163 6.02 -0.30 -1.74
C ILE A 163 5.02 -0.12 -0.60
N ASP A 164 4.82 -1.13 0.23
CA ASP A 164 3.93 -1.06 1.41
C ASP A 164 4.41 0.01 2.42
N VAL A 165 5.72 0.10 2.66
CA VAL A 165 6.30 1.13 3.54
C VAL A 165 6.11 2.53 2.95
N LEU A 166 6.34 2.71 1.64
CA LEU A 166 6.12 3.99 0.98
C LEU A 166 4.64 4.41 1.03
N GLN A 167 3.71 3.47 0.81
CA GLN A 167 2.27 3.74 0.96
C GLN A 167 1.89 4.11 2.39
N HIS A 168 2.51 3.48 3.39
CA HIS A 168 2.33 3.87 4.79
C HIS A 168 2.78 5.31 5.08
N TRP A 169 3.83 5.76 4.37
CA TRP A 169 4.32 7.14 4.39
C TRP A 169 3.45 8.12 3.57
N GLY A 170 2.35 7.67 2.97
CA GLY A 170 1.44 8.50 2.16
C GLY A 170 1.94 8.75 0.73
N TYR A 171 2.69 7.80 0.17
CA TYR A 171 3.06 7.82 -1.25
C TYR A 171 2.14 6.93 -2.08
N GLU A 172 1.99 7.30 -3.35
CA GLU A 172 1.34 6.48 -4.38
C GLU A 172 2.39 5.99 -5.39
N PRO A 173 3.21 5.00 -5.04
CA PRO A 173 4.33 4.58 -5.88
C PRO A 173 3.88 3.75 -7.10
N GLU A 174 4.51 4.01 -8.24
CA GLU A 174 4.39 3.22 -9.46
C GLU A 174 5.70 2.49 -9.74
N LEU A 175 5.64 1.16 -9.80
CA LEU A 175 6.82 0.30 -9.95
C LEU A 175 7.00 -0.15 -11.40
N SER A 176 8.23 -0.04 -11.90
CA SER A 176 8.67 -0.68 -13.16
C SER A 176 10.02 -1.38 -12.98
N THR A 177 10.25 -2.43 -13.78
CA THR A 177 11.48 -3.23 -13.73
C THR A 177 12.34 -2.97 -14.97
N ARG A 178 13.66 -3.02 -14.81
CA ARG A 178 14.67 -2.93 -15.87
C ARG A 178 15.74 -3.99 -15.67
N ASP A 179 16.65 -4.12 -16.63
CA ASP A 179 17.83 -4.99 -16.54
C ASP A 179 17.53 -6.44 -16.16
N GLN A 180 16.48 -7.02 -16.75
CA GLN A 180 15.97 -8.37 -16.44
C GLN A 180 15.54 -8.51 -14.96
N GLY A 181 15.01 -7.44 -14.37
CA GLY A 181 14.52 -7.42 -12.99
C GLY A 181 15.62 -7.30 -11.92
N ARG A 182 16.83 -6.86 -12.31
CA ARG A 182 17.93 -6.53 -11.37
C ARG A 182 17.91 -5.07 -10.90
N SER A 183 17.16 -4.25 -11.62
CA SER A 183 16.96 -2.83 -11.31
C SER A 183 15.46 -2.55 -11.32
N VAL A 184 15.01 -1.73 -10.38
CA VAL A 184 13.65 -1.20 -10.35
C VAL A 184 13.68 0.32 -10.35
N GLN A 185 12.67 0.88 -11.02
CA GLN A 185 12.35 2.29 -10.96
C GLN A 185 11.00 2.44 -10.25
N ILE A 186 10.96 3.31 -9.25
CA ILE A 186 9.76 3.66 -8.50
C ILE A 186 9.47 5.13 -8.76
N ASP A 187 8.37 5.41 -9.43
CA ASP A 187 7.89 6.75 -9.70
C ASP A 187 6.95 7.19 -8.56
N LEU A 188 7.18 8.39 -8.06
CA LEU A 188 6.47 8.98 -6.91
C LEU A 188 5.83 10.30 -7.36
N PRO A 189 4.66 10.25 -8.03
CA PRO A 189 4.00 11.43 -8.62
C PRO A 189 3.55 12.43 -7.55
N HIS A 190 3.10 11.93 -6.39
CA HIS A 190 2.61 12.73 -5.28
C HIS A 190 3.49 12.50 -4.04
N CYS A 191 4.39 13.46 -3.76
CA CYS A 191 5.12 13.48 -2.50
C CYS A 191 4.29 14.26 -1.46
N PRO A 192 3.89 13.66 -0.33
CA PRO A 192 3.11 14.34 0.71
C PRO A 192 3.89 15.51 1.32
N PHE A 193 5.22 15.49 1.24
CA PHE A 193 6.11 16.55 1.73
C PHE A 193 6.57 17.51 0.64
N ARG A 194 5.96 17.51 -0.57
CA ARG A 194 6.41 18.29 -1.74
C ARG A 194 6.70 19.76 -1.41
N GLY A 195 5.84 20.40 -0.61
CA GLY A 195 6.02 21.79 -0.21
C GLY A 195 7.30 22.03 0.59
N LEU A 196 7.66 21.09 1.48
CA LEU A 196 8.89 21.14 2.26
C LEU A 196 10.10 20.74 1.40
N ALA A 197 9.97 19.66 0.61
CA ALA A 197 11.01 19.15 -0.26
C ALA A 197 11.48 20.17 -1.31
N ARG A 198 10.59 21.08 -1.77
CA ARG A 198 10.98 22.18 -2.66
C ARG A 198 11.87 23.24 -2.00
N ARG A 199 11.81 23.38 -0.67
CA ARG A 199 12.63 24.34 0.09
C ARG A 199 13.88 23.70 0.70
N HIS A 200 13.79 22.42 1.04
CA HIS A 200 14.84 21.65 1.72
C HIS A 200 14.99 20.28 1.05
N THR A 201 15.43 20.30 -0.22
CA THR A 201 15.50 19.10 -1.07
C THR A 201 16.50 18.09 -0.52
N ASP A 202 17.69 18.54 -0.14
CA ASP A 202 18.75 17.74 0.47
C ASP A 202 18.27 16.99 1.72
N VAL A 203 17.49 17.66 2.58
CA VAL A 203 16.95 17.07 3.81
C VAL A 203 15.86 16.05 3.50
N VAL A 204 14.78 16.48 2.85
CA VAL A 204 13.60 15.62 2.67
C VAL A 204 13.92 14.45 1.73
N CYS A 205 14.61 14.71 0.61
CA CYS A 205 14.99 13.65 -0.32
C CYS A 205 16.13 12.78 0.22
N GLY A 206 17.00 13.32 1.08
CA GLY A 206 17.97 12.53 1.83
C GLY A 206 17.30 11.52 2.76
N ILE A 207 16.33 11.97 3.57
CA ILE A 207 15.52 11.09 4.43
C ILE A 207 14.85 9.99 3.61
N HIS A 208 14.23 10.32 2.47
CA HIS A 208 13.60 9.29 1.63
C HIS A 208 14.60 8.28 1.07
N ARG A 209 15.77 8.72 0.61
CA ARG A 209 16.83 7.82 0.14
C ARG A 209 17.25 6.86 1.26
N GLY A 210 17.45 7.39 2.46
CA GLY A 210 17.76 6.64 3.66
C GLY A 210 16.70 5.60 4.03
N LEU A 211 15.43 6.03 4.04
CA LEU A 211 14.27 5.19 4.28
C LEU A 211 14.23 4.02 3.31
N ILE A 212 14.33 4.29 2.01
CA ILE A 212 14.32 3.26 0.97
C ILE A 212 15.48 2.27 1.17
N ALA A 213 16.70 2.76 1.39
CA ALA A 213 17.86 1.91 1.59
C ALA A 213 17.74 1.04 2.85
N GLY A 214 17.32 1.64 3.98
CA GLY A 214 17.12 0.91 5.23
C GLY A 214 16.01 -0.13 5.13
N THR A 215 14.92 0.16 4.42
CA THR A 215 13.86 -0.82 4.15
C THR A 215 14.36 -1.98 3.32
N MET A 216 15.16 -1.73 2.27
CA MET A 216 15.75 -2.81 1.47
C MET A 216 16.68 -3.71 2.31
N ASP A 217 17.46 -3.15 3.23
CA ASP A 217 18.26 -3.96 4.16
C ASP A 217 17.38 -4.88 5.01
N ARG A 218 16.28 -4.35 5.56
CA ARG A 218 15.34 -5.10 6.41
C ARG A 218 14.60 -6.19 5.66
N LEU A 219 14.48 -6.05 4.34
CA LEU A 219 13.91 -7.05 3.45
C LEU A 219 14.98 -8.05 2.93
N GLY A 220 16.20 -7.99 3.48
CA GLY A 220 17.28 -8.91 3.16
C GLY A 220 18.02 -8.58 1.87
N GLU A 221 18.00 -7.31 1.41
CA GLU A 221 18.76 -6.83 0.24
C GLU A 221 19.77 -5.72 0.63
N PRO A 222 20.77 -6.01 1.49
CA PRO A 222 21.74 -5.01 1.93
C PRO A 222 22.69 -4.52 0.82
N ASN A 223 22.75 -5.27 -0.30
CA ASN A 223 23.63 -5.00 -1.43
C ASN A 223 22.88 -4.28 -2.56
N THR A 224 22.07 -3.28 -2.22
CA THR A 224 21.35 -2.44 -3.18
C THR A 224 21.90 -1.02 -3.21
N THR A 225 21.99 -0.45 -4.41
CA THR A 225 22.26 0.98 -4.59
C THR A 225 20.93 1.69 -4.75
N VAL A 226 20.71 2.76 -3.97
CA VAL A 226 19.51 3.58 -4.02
C VAL A 226 19.90 4.99 -4.45
N THR A 227 19.29 5.46 -5.53
CA THR A 227 19.38 6.86 -5.97
C THR A 227 17.98 7.47 -6.07
N LEU A 228 17.88 8.77 -5.81
CA LEU A 228 16.63 9.49 -5.86
C LEU A 228 16.81 10.76 -6.70
N LEU A 229 16.01 10.89 -7.75
CA LEU A 229 15.95 12.05 -8.63
C LEU A 229 14.72 12.87 -8.26
N PRO A 230 14.89 13.96 -7.49
CA PRO A 230 13.77 14.78 -7.06
C PRO A 230 13.22 15.61 -8.22
N PHE A 231 11.90 15.67 -8.33
CA PHE A 231 11.20 16.55 -9.28
C PHE A 231 11.69 16.41 -10.73
N ALA A 232 11.81 15.17 -11.22
CA ALA A 232 12.07 14.84 -12.61
C ALA A 232 10.89 15.26 -13.51
N GLU A 233 10.66 14.58 -14.62
CA GLU A 233 9.59 14.95 -15.56
C GLU A 233 8.22 15.05 -14.88
N ALA A 234 7.44 16.07 -15.25
CA ALA A 234 6.17 16.47 -14.62
C ALA A 234 6.26 16.74 -13.09
N GLY A 235 7.47 16.86 -12.53
CA GLY A 235 7.70 17.05 -11.10
C GLY A 235 7.52 15.77 -10.27
N THR A 236 7.54 14.60 -10.89
CA THR A 236 7.57 13.28 -10.24
C THR A 236 8.95 13.03 -9.64
N CYS A 237 9.02 12.46 -8.43
CA CYS A 237 10.29 11.97 -7.90
C CYS A 237 10.52 10.54 -8.39
N ILE A 238 11.75 10.20 -8.77
CA ILE A 238 12.08 8.88 -9.30
C ILE A 238 13.15 8.24 -8.42
N ALA A 239 12.84 7.10 -7.80
CA ALA A 239 13.82 6.28 -7.10
C ALA A 239 14.30 5.15 -8.01
N HIS A 240 15.62 5.00 -8.16
CA HIS A 240 16.23 3.86 -8.81
C HIS A 240 16.93 2.99 -7.77
N ILE A 241 16.60 1.70 -7.79
CA ILE A 241 17.17 0.70 -6.91
C ILE A 241 17.76 -0.40 -7.79
N SER A 242 19.06 -0.65 -7.65
CA SER A 242 19.75 -1.70 -8.39
C SER A 242 20.52 -2.59 -7.44
N ARG A 243 20.54 -3.90 -7.73
CA ARG A 243 21.42 -4.82 -7.02
C ARG A 243 22.85 -4.64 -7.51
N THR A 244 23.81 -4.67 -6.59
CA THR A 244 25.24 -4.63 -6.95
C THR A 244 25.78 -6.01 -7.32
N THR A 245 25.07 -7.08 -6.94
CA THR A 245 25.43 -8.47 -7.24
C THR A 245 24.45 -9.10 -8.24
N PRO A 246 24.95 -9.88 -9.23
CA PRO A 246 24.08 -10.70 -10.09
C PRO A 246 23.22 -11.67 -9.28
N PHE A 247 22.11 -12.12 -9.86
CA PHE A 247 21.45 -13.33 -9.38
C PHE A 247 22.39 -14.51 -9.58
N ASP A 248 22.45 -15.43 -8.62
CA ASP A 248 23.11 -16.71 -8.85
C ASP A 248 22.47 -17.36 -10.08
N PRO A 249 23.26 -17.96 -10.98
CA PRO A 249 22.68 -18.71 -12.09
C PRO A 249 21.75 -19.76 -11.49
N ALA A 250 20.47 -19.70 -11.86
CA ALA A 250 19.48 -20.65 -11.39
C ALA A 250 20.02 -22.08 -11.57
N GLU A 251 20.05 -22.86 -10.50
CA GLU A 251 20.39 -24.27 -10.59
C GLU A 251 19.42 -24.90 -11.61
N PRO A 252 19.92 -25.62 -12.63
CA PRO A 252 19.05 -26.14 -13.68
C PRO A 252 17.99 -27.02 -13.02
N GLN A 253 16.72 -26.63 -13.19
CA GLN A 253 15.60 -27.44 -12.68
C GLN A 253 15.76 -28.87 -13.20
N PRO A 254 15.71 -29.90 -12.32
CA PRO A 254 15.77 -31.27 -12.77
C PRO A 254 14.63 -31.50 -13.76
N ARG A 255 14.99 -31.95 -14.98
CA ARG A 255 14.02 -32.32 -16.01
C ARG A 255 12.96 -33.23 -15.37
N PRO A 256 11.66 -33.00 -15.60
CA PRO A 256 10.63 -33.92 -15.13
C PRO A 256 10.98 -35.32 -15.64
N THR A 257 11.17 -36.24 -14.70
CA THR A 257 11.44 -37.64 -15.03
C THR A 257 10.21 -38.20 -15.72
N ASP A 258 10.38 -38.54 -17.00
CA ASP A 258 9.39 -39.24 -17.80
C ASP A 258 8.92 -40.51 -17.05
N PRO A 259 7.64 -40.59 -16.64
CA PRO A 259 7.14 -41.72 -15.88
C PRO A 259 7.00 -42.99 -16.73
N ASP A 260 7.15 -42.94 -18.06
CA ASP A 260 6.85 -44.07 -18.95
C ASP A 260 8.02 -45.05 -19.18
N ARG A 261 9.15 -44.90 -18.48
CA ARG A 261 10.27 -45.85 -18.59
C ARG A 261 10.18 -47.00 -17.59
N LYS A 262 9.00 -47.62 -17.47
CA LYS A 262 8.84 -48.96 -16.86
C LYS A 262 7.79 -49.75 -17.63
N HIS A 263 8.18 -50.52 -18.65
CA HIS A 263 7.74 -51.90 -18.89
C HIS A 263 8.24 -52.40 -20.26
N THR A 264 9.37 -53.10 -20.30
CA THR A 264 9.61 -54.22 -21.22
C THR A 264 10.76 -55.08 -20.69
N ARG A 265 10.49 -55.87 -19.67
CA ARG A 265 11.12 -57.19 -19.53
C ARG A 265 10.00 -58.19 -19.29
N LYS A 266 9.55 -58.82 -20.37
CA LYS A 266 8.71 -60.01 -20.32
C LYS A 266 9.49 -61.15 -20.97
N HIS A 267 9.70 -62.19 -20.16
CA HIS A 267 10.03 -63.58 -20.41
C HIS A 267 10.19 -64.08 -21.86
N ALA A 268 11.27 -64.83 -22.06
CA ALA A 268 11.24 -66.08 -22.80
C ALA A 268 12.05 -67.10 -22.00
N ASP A 269 11.34 -68.06 -21.39
CA ASP A 269 11.87 -69.34 -20.95
C ASP A 269 11.96 -70.25 -22.18
N ASP A 270 13.10 -70.91 -22.35
CA ASP A 270 13.26 -72.33 -22.74
C ASP A 270 14.70 -72.77 -22.44
#